data_AF-A0A2N2J475-F1
#
_entry.id   AF-A0A2N2J475-F1
#
_cell.length_a   1.000
_cell.length_b   1.000
_cell.length_c   1.000
_cell.angle_alpha   90.00
_cell.angle_beta   90.00
_cell.angle_gamma   90.00
#
_symmetry.space_group_name_H-M   'P 1'
#
loop_
_entity.id
_entity.type
_entity.pdbx_description
1 polymer ?
#
loop_
_entity_poly.entity_id
_entity_poly.type
_entity_poly.pdbx_seq_one_letter_code
_entity_poly.pdbx_strand_id
1 'polypeptide(L)'
;MLLRMMTILLGITLLFIPSVYSDTCSDYTKDLKVYISWRPYDEGESWLYTWQANKIQKQKASYLPKERINVRLGASDKRSESLPQSLMQPDDKRFDTPYEISRNGELLIAAIYRNTFALDPSKIFALIDIKRKRIIRILEAGDFVHSLAWSPDGNYFAVLYSKDVTKKTLKRFLPLNLFADLVGHPISYDTFYLSIYDAAGTLLCTQNIIEKIPIGEGYLDWGIRGT
;
A
#
# COMPACT_ATOMS: atom_id res chain seq x y z
N MET A 1 10.21 -74.75 18.48
CA MET A 1 10.76 -73.44 18.92
C MET A 1 10.92 -72.56 17.69
N LEU A 2 9.96 -71.68 17.41
CA LEU A 2 10.01 -70.74 16.27
C LEU A 2 9.32 -69.45 16.73
N LEU A 3 10.16 -68.45 17.00
CA LEU A 3 9.79 -67.11 17.45
C LEU A 3 9.24 -66.33 16.24
N ARG A 4 7.97 -65.92 16.26
CA ARG A 4 7.43 -64.97 15.27
C ARG A 4 7.63 -63.55 15.80
N MET A 5 8.54 -62.80 15.18
CA MET A 5 8.63 -61.34 15.34
C MET A 5 7.42 -60.69 14.67
N MET A 6 6.61 -59.97 15.44
CA MET A 6 5.63 -59.01 14.93
C MET A 6 6.31 -57.65 14.82
N THR A 7 6.49 -57.17 13.60
CA THR A 7 6.94 -55.80 13.32
C THR A 7 5.69 -54.91 13.22
N ILE A 8 5.51 -54.01 14.17
CA ILE A 8 4.46 -52.98 14.13
C ILE A 8 5.01 -51.81 13.31
N LEU A 9 4.46 -51.59 12.11
CA LEU A 9 4.74 -50.39 11.31
C LEU A 9 3.84 -49.25 11.81
N LEU A 10 4.42 -48.27 12.50
CA LEU A 10 3.75 -47.02 12.84
C LEU A 10 3.80 -46.10 11.60
N GLY A 11 2.67 -45.96 10.90
CA GLY A 11 2.54 -45.03 9.78
C GLY A 11 2.44 -43.59 10.28
N ILE A 12 3.49 -42.80 10.07
CA ILE A 12 3.45 -41.34 10.27
C ILE A 12 2.80 -40.73 9.02
N THR A 13 1.52 -40.37 9.11
CA THR A 13 0.88 -39.52 8.13
C THR A 13 1.34 -38.08 8.33
N LEU A 14 2.34 -37.66 7.57
CA LEU A 14 2.69 -36.26 7.38
C LEU A 14 1.52 -35.57 6.66
N LEU A 15 0.71 -34.82 7.42
CA LEU A 15 -0.23 -33.85 6.87
C LEU A 15 0.59 -32.74 6.22
N PHE A 16 0.84 -32.86 4.91
CA PHE A 16 1.27 -31.73 4.10
C PHE A 16 0.10 -30.75 4.03
N ILE A 17 0.16 -29.68 4.84
CA ILE A 17 -0.65 -28.49 4.61
C ILE A 17 0.04 -27.77 3.46
N PRO A 18 -0.52 -27.72 2.24
CA PRO A 18 0.03 -26.87 1.21
C PRO A 18 -0.14 -25.42 1.70
N SER A 19 0.97 -24.75 1.99
CA SER A 19 0.97 -23.29 2.03
C SER A 19 0.72 -22.81 0.61
N VAL A 20 -0.55 -22.68 0.23
CA VAL A 20 -0.95 -22.11 -1.06
C VAL A 20 -0.63 -20.62 -1.01
N TYR A 21 0.62 -20.28 -1.31
CA TYR A 21 0.96 -18.93 -1.76
C TYR A 21 0.37 -18.80 -3.17
N SER A 22 -0.66 -17.97 -3.31
CA SER A 22 -1.21 -17.57 -4.61
C SER A 22 -0.22 -16.60 -5.27
N ASP A 23 0.19 -16.86 -6.51
CA ASP A 23 1.10 -16.01 -7.29
C ASP A 23 0.52 -14.61 -7.62
N THR A 24 -0.72 -14.33 -7.20
CA THR A 24 -1.39 -13.05 -7.41
C THR A 24 -2.18 -12.64 -6.17
N CYS A 25 -2.37 -11.34 -5.97
CA CYS A 25 -3.20 -10.85 -4.86
C CYS A 25 -4.71 -11.03 -5.10
N SER A 26 -5.11 -11.68 -6.20
CA SER A 26 -6.49 -11.71 -6.71
C SER A 26 -7.50 -12.27 -5.71
N ASP A 27 -7.12 -13.25 -4.90
CA ASP A 27 -7.99 -13.90 -3.91
C ASP A 27 -8.44 -12.94 -2.79
N TYR A 28 -7.66 -11.89 -2.52
CA TYR A 28 -7.92 -10.93 -1.44
C TYR A 28 -8.48 -9.61 -1.94
N THR A 29 -8.30 -9.30 -3.23
CA THR A 29 -8.60 -7.98 -3.80
C THR A 29 -9.97 -7.92 -4.47
N LYS A 30 -10.91 -8.77 -4.05
CA LYS A 30 -12.27 -8.71 -4.55
C LYS A 30 -12.82 -7.29 -4.29
N ASP A 31 -13.37 -6.69 -5.34
CA ASP A 31 -13.93 -5.32 -5.35
C ASP A 31 -12.94 -4.18 -5.10
N LEU A 32 -11.65 -4.47 -4.83
CA LEU A 32 -10.61 -3.45 -4.72
C LEU A 32 -10.35 -2.83 -6.09
N LYS A 33 -10.34 -1.49 -6.12
CA LYS A 33 -9.90 -0.70 -7.25
C LYS A 33 -8.65 0.07 -6.86
N VAL A 34 -7.62 -0.03 -7.69
CA VAL A 34 -6.45 0.84 -7.60
C VAL A 34 -6.59 1.90 -8.67
N TYR A 35 -6.41 3.16 -8.28
CA TYR A 35 -6.47 4.33 -9.16
C TYR A 35 -5.09 4.94 -9.23
N ILE A 36 -4.51 5.06 -10.42
CA ILE A 36 -3.20 5.67 -10.61
C ILE A 36 -3.34 6.78 -11.66
N SER A 37 -2.83 7.97 -11.34
CA SER A 37 -2.83 9.15 -12.19
C SER A 37 -1.42 9.46 -12.72
N TRP A 38 -1.38 9.91 -13.97
CA TRP A 38 -0.26 10.65 -14.56
C TRP A 38 -0.69 12.12 -14.76
N ARG A 39 0.11 13.05 -14.20
CA ARG A 39 -0.14 14.51 -14.06
C ARG A 39 -1.16 14.90 -12.98
N PRO A 40 -0.80 14.79 -11.69
CA PRO A 40 -1.71 15.09 -10.59
C PRO A 40 -2.04 16.59 -10.40
N TYR A 41 -1.41 17.52 -11.14
CA TYR A 41 -1.60 18.97 -10.96
C TYR A 41 -2.66 19.61 -11.86
N ASP A 42 -3.07 18.94 -12.95
CA ASP A 42 -4.16 19.41 -13.82
C ASP A 42 -5.46 18.68 -13.43
N GLU A 43 -6.29 19.33 -12.62
CA GLU A 43 -7.55 18.76 -12.08
C GLU A 43 -8.59 18.40 -13.17
N GLY A 44 -8.37 18.81 -14.42
CA GLY A 44 -9.30 18.66 -15.54
C GLY A 44 -9.25 17.31 -16.27
N GLU A 45 -8.08 16.70 -16.46
CA GLU A 45 -7.95 15.40 -17.15
C GLU A 45 -6.70 14.63 -16.70
N SER A 46 -6.88 13.59 -15.87
CA SER A 46 -5.83 12.63 -15.54
C SER A 46 -6.03 11.33 -16.31
N TRP A 47 -4.93 10.68 -16.69
CA TRP A 47 -4.99 9.29 -17.13
C TRP A 47 -5.15 8.39 -15.91
N LEU A 48 -6.32 7.79 -15.76
CA LEU A 48 -6.67 6.92 -14.67
C LEU A 48 -6.48 5.47 -15.08
N TYR A 49 -5.53 4.80 -14.44
CA TYR A 49 -5.39 3.35 -14.55
C TYR A 49 -6.19 2.71 -13.42
N THR A 50 -7.16 1.87 -13.78
CA THR A 50 -7.92 1.05 -12.84
C THR A 50 -7.42 -0.38 -12.91
N TRP A 51 -7.01 -0.91 -11.76
CA TRP A 51 -6.67 -2.32 -11.62
C TRP A 51 -7.78 -3.06 -10.87
N GLN A 52 -8.21 -4.21 -11.41
CA GLN A 52 -9.07 -5.17 -10.72
C GLN A 52 -8.72 -6.60 -11.14
N ALA A 53 -8.30 -7.44 -10.20
CA ALA A 53 -8.04 -8.89 -10.39
C ALA A 53 -7.26 -9.21 -11.69
N ASN A 54 -6.11 -8.55 -11.89
CA ASN A 54 -5.21 -8.70 -13.04
C ASN A 54 -5.68 -8.09 -14.38
N LYS A 55 -6.74 -7.30 -14.39
CA LYS A 55 -7.10 -6.46 -15.54
C LYS A 55 -6.77 -5.01 -15.23
N ILE A 56 -5.90 -4.42 -16.05
CA ILE A 56 -5.63 -2.98 -16.05
C ILE A 56 -6.47 -2.36 -17.15
N GLN A 57 -7.30 -1.38 -16.80
CA GLN A 57 -7.99 -0.54 -17.76
C GLN A 57 -7.43 0.88 -17.66
N LYS A 58 -7.28 1.53 -18.80
CA LYS A 58 -6.83 2.92 -18.89
C LYS A 58 -7.97 3.76 -19.43
N GLN A 59 -8.36 4.79 -18.70
CA GLN A 59 -9.38 5.74 -19.11
C GLN A 59 -9.00 7.16 -18.70
N LYS A 60 -9.59 8.16 -19.36
CA LYS A 60 -9.53 9.55 -18.88
C LYS A 60 -10.61 9.76 -17.83
N ALA A 61 -10.25 10.32 -16.69
CA ALA A 61 -11.19 10.64 -15.62
C ALA A 61 -10.59 11.68 -14.67
N SER A 62 -11.46 12.30 -13.85
CA SER A 62 -11.03 13.17 -12.75
C SER A 62 -10.36 12.35 -11.65
N TYR A 63 -9.21 12.81 -11.18
CA TYR A 63 -8.49 12.26 -10.04
C TYR A 63 -8.76 13.17 -8.83
N LEU A 64 -9.51 12.71 -7.83
CA LEU A 64 -9.97 13.53 -6.69
C LEU A 64 -9.37 13.04 -5.35
N PRO A 65 -8.05 13.18 -5.13
CA PRO A 65 -7.37 12.65 -3.94
C PRO A 65 -7.60 13.49 -2.68
N LYS A 66 -7.85 14.81 -2.82
CA LYS A 66 -7.89 15.76 -1.70
C LYS A 66 -9.01 15.46 -0.68
N GLU A 67 -10.11 14.89 -1.15
CA GLU A 67 -11.27 14.56 -0.33
C GLU A 67 -11.04 13.32 0.55
N ARG A 68 -9.99 12.54 0.27
CA ARG A 68 -9.74 11.24 0.92
C ARG A 68 -8.66 11.35 1.99
N ILE A 69 -8.88 10.70 3.13
CA ILE A 69 -7.90 10.56 4.22
C ILE A 69 -6.93 9.39 3.99
N ASN A 70 -7.36 8.45 3.15
CA ASN A 70 -6.65 7.21 2.87
C ASN A 70 -5.65 7.37 1.70
N VAL A 71 -5.38 8.62 1.31
CA VAL A 71 -4.46 9.02 0.24
C VAL A 71 -3.40 9.93 0.84
N ARG A 72 -2.17 9.77 0.37
CA ARG A 72 -1.09 10.68 0.71
C ARG A 72 -1.46 12.09 0.27
N LEU A 73 -1.56 12.95 1.27
CA LEU A 73 -1.55 14.39 1.13
C LEU A 73 -0.31 14.83 1.92
N GLY A 74 0.35 15.93 1.53
CA GLY A 74 1.61 16.33 2.16
C GLY A 74 1.57 16.30 3.70
N ALA A 75 2.73 16.14 4.34
CA ALA A 75 2.78 16.02 5.80
C ALA A 75 2.06 17.19 6.51
N SER A 76 1.46 16.91 7.66
CA SER A 76 0.66 17.83 8.47
C SER A 76 -0.77 18.09 7.97
N ASP A 77 -1.46 17.06 7.48
CA ASP A 77 -2.90 17.17 7.22
C ASP A 77 -3.64 17.38 8.55
N LYS A 78 -4.50 18.41 8.62
CA LYS A 78 -5.25 18.75 9.84
C LYS A 78 -6.15 17.61 10.31
N ARG A 79 -6.67 16.78 9.39
CA ARG A 79 -7.51 15.63 9.75
C ARG A 79 -6.72 14.60 10.57
N SER A 80 -5.40 14.53 10.37
CA SER A 80 -4.51 13.64 11.11
C SER A 80 -4.31 14.06 12.57
N GLU A 81 -4.69 15.28 12.98
CA GLU A 81 -4.64 15.71 14.38
C GLU A 81 -5.58 14.90 15.28
N SER A 82 -6.61 14.27 14.70
CA SER A 82 -7.54 13.38 15.40
C SER A 82 -6.96 11.99 15.73
N LEU A 83 -5.82 11.63 15.13
CA LEU A 83 -5.17 10.34 15.34
C LEU A 83 -4.52 10.27 16.74
N PRO A 84 -4.23 9.07 17.28
CA PRO A 84 -3.65 8.91 18.61
C PRO A 84 -2.16 9.30 18.65
N GLN A 85 -1.86 10.59 18.46
CA GLN A 85 -0.49 11.12 18.34
C GLN A 85 0.37 10.87 19.59
N SER A 86 -0.25 10.72 20.76
CA SER A 86 0.47 10.39 22.00
C SER A 86 1.20 9.05 21.95
N LEU A 87 0.80 8.12 21.07
CA LEU A 87 1.51 6.85 20.87
C LEU A 87 2.85 7.00 20.14
N MET A 88 3.11 8.17 19.56
CA MET A 88 4.37 8.50 18.88
C MET A 88 5.26 9.41 19.71
N GLN A 89 4.84 9.84 20.91
CA GLN A 89 5.70 10.62 21.79
C GLN A 89 6.59 9.69 22.64
N PRO A 90 7.84 10.09 22.97
CA PRO A 90 8.50 11.36 22.64
C PRO A 90 9.23 11.35 21.28
N ASP A 91 9.03 10.34 20.42
CA ASP A 91 9.71 10.29 19.12
C ASP A 91 9.39 11.56 18.29
N ASP A 92 10.32 11.93 17.42
CA ASP A 92 10.16 12.97 16.40
C ASP A 92 9.20 12.51 15.30
N LYS A 93 8.15 11.74 15.61
CA LYS A 93 7.25 11.09 14.66
C LYS A 93 5.80 11.44 14.92
N ARG A 94 4.98 11.30 13.90
CA ARG A 94 3.52 11.49 13.95
C ARG A 94 2.81 10.56 13.00
N PHE A 95 1.57 10.24 13.31
CA PHE A 95 0.67 9.65 12.32
C PHE A 95 0.17 10.73 11.36
N ASP A 96 0.11 10.41 10.08
CA ASP A 96 -0.45 11.31 9.07
C ASP A 96 -1.09 10.54 7.89
N THR A 97 -1.64 11.27 6.93
CA THR A 97 -2.18 10.68 5.71
C THR A 97 -1.09 9.99 4.88
N PRO A 98 -1.37 8.84 4.25
CA PRO A 98 -2.65 8.13 4.27
C PRO A 98 -2.93 7.41 5.60
N TYR A 99 -4.20 7.36 6.01
CA TYR A 99 -4.68 6.50 7.08
C TYR A 99 -6.12 6.04 6.85
N GLU A 100 -6.50 4.93 7.48
CA GLU A 100 -7.86 4.41 7.44
C GLU A 100 -8.20 3.59 8.69
N ILE A 101 -9.44 3.72 9.16
CA ILE A 101 -9.97 2.96 10.30
C ILE A 101 -10.74 1.76 9.74
N SER A 102 -10.49 0.57 10.30
CA SER A 102 -11.21 -0.65 9.94
C SER A 102 -12.70 -0.47 10.17
N ARG A 103 -13.55 -1.14 9.38
CA ARG A 103 -15.01 -0.94 9.42
C ARG A 103 -15.67 -1.07 10.80
N ASN A 104 -15.16 -1.94 11.66
CA ASN A 104 -15.67 -2.11 13.03
C ASN A 104 -15.20 -1.03 14.03
N GLY A 105 -14.34 -0.09 13.59
CA GLY A 105 -13.79 0.97 14.41
C GLY A 105 -12.71 0.55 15.40
N GLU A 106 -12.20 -0.69 15.34
CA GLU A 106 -11.26 -1.21 16.34
C GLU A 106 -9.79 -1.05 15.96
N LEU A 107 -9.48 -1.09 14.67
CA LEU A 107 -8.13 -1.01 14.13
C LEU A 107 -7.95 0.23 13.28
N LEU A 108 -6.73 0.78 13.32
CA LEU A 108 -6.29 1.89 12.48
C LEU A 108 -5.01 1.47 11.75
N ILE A 109 -4.94 1.76 10.46
CA ILE A 109 -3.68 1.80 9.71
C ILE A 109 -3.35 3.25 9.38
N ALA A 110 -2.11 3.67 9.67
CA ALA A 110 -1.70 5.05 9.43
C ALA A 110 -0.23 5.15 9.06
N ALA A 111 0.08 5.96 8.05
CA ALA A 111 1.46 6.29 7.71
C ALA A 111 2.14 7.05 8.85
N ILE A 112 3.44 6.83 9.03
CA ILE A 112 4.24 7.46 10.09
C ILE A 112 5.23 8.42 9.44
N TYR A 113 5.15 9.70 9.75
CA TYR A 113 6.09 10.71 9.26
C TYR A 113 7.00 11.17 10.40
N ARG A 114 8.18 11.68 10.04
CA ARG A 114 8.93 12.53 10.97
C ARG A 114 8.20 13.86 11.14
N ASN A 115 8.29 14.44 12.32
CA ASN A 115 7.65 15.69 12.74
C ASN A 115 8.37 16.92 12.15
N THR A 116 9.47 16.72 11.43
CA THR A 116 10.05 17.71 10.52
C THR A 116 9.16 17.84 9.28
N PHE A 117 9.07 19.01 8.66
CA PHE A 117 8.37 19.25 7.39
C PHE A 117 8.92 18.30 6.28
N ALA A 118 8.43 17.07 6.26
CA ALA A 118 8.82 16.06 5.30
C ALA A 118 7.87 16.19 4.11
N LEU A 119 8.38 16.72 3.01
CA LEU A 119 7.72 16.64 1.71
C LEU A 119 7.64 15.18 1.22
N ASP A 120 8.53 14.33 1.73
CA ASP A 120 8.70 12.96 1.25
C ASP A 120 7.63 12.02 1.82
N PRO A 121 7.06 11.13 0.98
CA PRO A 121 6.12 10.11 1.42
C PRO A 121 6.76 9.24 2.51
N SER A 122 5.94 8.76 3.44
CA SER A 122 6.43 7.78 4.39
C SER A 122 6.67 6.43 3.72
N LYS A 123 7.71 5.72 4.16
CA LYS A 123 7.94 4.30 3.83
C LYS A 123 7.42 3.37 4.94
N ILE A 124 6.98 3.92 6.06
CA ILE A 124 6.57 3.16 7.24
C ILE A 124 5.14 3.52 7.64
N PHE A 125 4.43 2.54 8.17
CA PHE A 125 3.07 2.72 8.66
C PHE A 125 2.86 1.86 9.91
N ALA A 126 1.84 2.20 10.70
CA ALA A 126 1.48 1.43 11.88
C ALA A 126 0.14 0.72 11.68
N LEU A 127 0.01 -0.43 12.33
CA LEU A 127 -1.26 -1.03 12.70
C LEU A 127 -1.50 -0.76 14.19
N ILE A 128 -2.65 -0.20 14.53
CA ILE A 128 -2.95 0.34 15.86
C ILE A 128 -4.27 -0.26 16.36
N ASP A 129 -4.28 -0.67 17.62
CA ASP A 129 -5.49 -0.99 18.37
C ASP A 129 -6.03 0.31 18.98
N ILE A 130 -7.13 0.82 18.45
CA ILE A 130 -7.70 2.11 18.86
C ILE A 130 -8.22 2.02 20.29
N LYS A 131 -8.94 0.93 20.61
CA LYS A 131 -9.59 0.74 21.91
C LYS A 131 -8.57 0.58 23.03
N ARG A 132 -7.52 -0.21 22.80
CA ARG A 132 -6.44 -0.42 23.78
C ARG A 132 -5.35 0.65 23.72
N LYS A 133 -5.48 1.62 22.81
CA LYS A 133 -4.52 2.73 22.61
C LYS A 133 -3.08 2.23 22.57
N ARG A 134 -2.79 1.30 21.66
CA ARG A 134 -1.44 0.75 21.50
C ARG A 134 -1.13 0.44 20.05
N ILE A 135 0.14 0.59 19.70
CA ILE A 135 0.66 0.13 18.41
C ILE A 135 0.73 -1.40 18.47
N ILE A 136 0.09 -2.07 17.52
CA ILE A 136 0.19 -3.53 17.35
C ILE A 136 1.47 -3.86 16.59
N ARG A 137 1.71 -3.16 15.46
CA ARG A 137 2.92 -3.29 14.65
C ARG A 137 3.32 -1.96 14.03
N ILE A 138 4.62 -1.80 13.83
CA ILE A 138 5.18 -0.86 12.87
C ILE A 138 5.66 -1.70 11.69
N LEU A 139 5.26 -1.31 10.49
CA LEU A 139 5.45 -2.03 9.25
C LEU A 139 6.17 -1.11 8.26
N GLU A 140 7.08 -1.68 7.49
CA GLU A 140 7.75 -0.99 6.39
C GLU A 140 7.10 -1.43 5.08
N ALA A 141 6.60 -0.47 4.32
CA ALA A 141 6.20 -0.71 2.94
C ALA A 141 7.47 -0.91 2.09
N GLY A 142 7.33 -1.52 0.91
CA GLY A 142 8.49 -1.75 0.06
C GLY A 142 9.22 -0.48 -0.37
N ASP A 143 8.54 0.67 -0.34
CA ASP A 143 9.05 2.04 -0.54
C ASP A 143 7.92 3.05 -0.18
N PHE A 144 7.79 4.16 -0.90
CA PHE A 144 6.87 5.25 -0.60
C PHE A 144 5.37 4.88 -0.63
N VAL A 145 4.70 5.02 0.51
CA VAL A 145 3.26 4.75 0.68
C VAL A 145 2.44 5.88 0.06
N HIS A 146 1.55 5.53 -0.86
CA HIS A 146 0.58 6.45 -1.46
C HIS A 146 -0.82 6.30 -0.86
N SER A 147 -1.22 5.08 -0.50
CA SER A 147 -2.57 4.85 0.02
C SER A 147 -2.64 3.58 0.87
N LEU A 148 -3.53 3.62 1.85
CA LEU A 148 -3.84 2.53 2.76
C LEU A 148 -5.35 2.31 2.69
N ALA A 149 -5.84 1.08 2.66
CA ALA A 149 -7.27 0.83 2.72
C ALA A 149 -7.62 -0.46 3.44
N TRP A 150 -8.72 -0.48 4.19
CA TRP A 150 -9.25 -1.70 4.77
C TRP A 150 -10.22 -2.39 3.82
N SER A 151 -10.21 -3.73 3.82
CA SER A 151 -11.26 -4.48 3.16
C SER A 151 -12.61 -4.25 3.88
N PRO A 152 -13.75 -4.28 3.16
CA PRO A 152 -15.06 -4.01 3.76
C PRO A 152 -15.50 -5.02 4.83
N ASP A 153 -14.89 -6.20 4.85
CA ASP A 153 -15.10 -7.22 5.88
C ASP A 153 -14.13 -7.09 7.07
N GLY A 154 -13.12 -6.21 6.98
CA GLY A 154 -12.12 -5.97 8.02
C GLY A 154 -11.08 -7.08 8.17
N ASN A 155 -11.09 -8.10 7.31
CA ASN A 155 -10.17 -9.24 7.38
C ASN A 155 -8.79 -8.91 6.82
N TYR A 156 -8.71 -7.92 5.92
CA TYR A 156 -7.50 -7.55 5.20
C TYR A 156 -7.33 -6.04 5.15
N PHE A 157 -6.10 -5.62 4.90
CA PHE A 157 -5.84 -4.27 4.44
C PHE A 157 -4.83 -4.27 3.30
N ALA A 158 -4.91 -3.24 2.46
CA ALA A 158 -4.07 -3.03 1.30
C ALA A 158 -3.17 -1.83 1.51
N VAL A 159 -1.97 -1.93 0.95
CA VAL A 159 -0.97 -0.87 0.91
C VAL A 159 -0.58 -0.67 -0.55
N LEU A 160 -0.84 0.53 -1.07
CA LEU A 160 -0.33 0.98 -2.35
C LEU A 160 0.94 1.78 -2.11
N TYR A 161 2.05 1.34 -2.69
CA TYR A 161 3.32 2.05 -2.60
C TYR A 161 4.03 2.10 -3.95
N SER A 162 4.99 2.99 -4.10
CA SER A 162 5.74 3.17 -5.35
C SER A 162 7.25 3.24 -5.12
N LYS A 163 8.00 2.71 -6.10
CA LYS A 163 9.46 2.78 -6.15
C LYS A 163 9.90 3.76 -7.22
N ASP A 164 10.80 4.67 -6.85
CA ASP A 164 11.47 5.56 -7.81
C ASP A 164 12.37 4.74 -8.74
N VAL A 165 12.05 4.76 -10.04
CA VAL A 165 12.79 4.10 -11.11
C VAL A 165 13.38 5.10 -12.12
N THR A 166 13.42 6.39 -11.78
CA THR A 166 13.87 7.51 -12.62
C THR A 166 15.24 7.23 -13.22
N LYS A 167 16.24 6.90 -12.39
CA LYS A 167 17.61 6.61 -12.86
C LYS A 167 17.67 5.43 -13.84
N LYS A 168 16.87 4.38 -13.61
CA LYS A 168 16.81 3.18 -14.46
C LYS A 168 16.15 3.51 -15.80
N THR A 169 15.09 4.32 -15.77
CA THR A 169 14.35 4.73 -16.96
C THR A 169 15.16 5.70 -17.82
N LEU A 170 15.76 6.73 -17.23
CA LEU A 170 16.51 7.76 -17.97
C LEU A 170 17.77 7.20 -18.66
N LYS A 171 18.48 6.23 -18.05
CA LYS A 171 19.61 5.52 -18.69
C LYS A 171 19.28 4.84 -20.03
N ARG A 172 17.99 4.62 -20.32
CA ARG A 172 17.55 4.00 -21.58
C ARG A 172 17.32 5.00 -22.72
N PHE A 173 17.20 6.30 -22.42
CA PHE A 173 16.72 7.32 -23.38
C PHE A 173 17.69 8.51 -23.55
N LEU A 174 19.01 8.28 -23.40
CA LEU A 174 20.06 9.31 -23.28
C LEU A 174 20.00 10.53 -24.25
N PRO A 175 19.64 10.45 -25.56
CA PRO A 175 19.70 11.64 -26.41
C PRO A 175 18.57 12.66 -26.19
N LEU A 176 17.43 12.29 -25.59
CA LEU A 176 16.29 13.21 -25.39
C LEU A 176 16.30 13.92 -24.02
N ASN A 177 16.97 13.32 -23.02
CA ASN A 177 16.86 13.73 -21.61
C ASN A 177 17.88 14.77 -21.16
N LEU A 178 18.96 14.99 -21.93
CA LEU A 178 19.91 16.07 -21.64
C LEU A 178 19.21 17.44 -21.67
N PHE A 179 18.14 17.59 -22.48
CA PHE A 179 17.35 18.80 -22.55
C PHE A 179 16.46 19.01 -21.33
N ALA A 180 15.78 17.97 -20.80
CA ALA A 180 14.88 18.11 -19.65
C ALA A 180 15.62 18.51 -18.36
N ASP A 181 16.82 17.97 -18.13
CA ASP A 181 17.70 18.38 -17.02
C ASP A 181 18.26 19.80 -17.22
N LEU A 182 18.38 20.27 -18.47
CA LEU A 182 18.84 21.63 -18.82
C LEU A 182 17.75 22.70 -18.64
N VAL A 183 16.45 22.34 -18.75
CA VAL A 183 15.32 23.29 -18.66
C VAL A 183 14.58 23.27 -17.30
N GLY A 184 15.00 22.44 -16.35
CA GLY A 184 14.83 22.75 -14.92
C GLY A 184 13.85 21.94 -14.08
N HIS A 185 13.18 20.89 -14.59
CA HIS A 185 12.35 20.00 -13.76
C HIS A 185 12.46 18.54 -14.22
N PRO A 186 13.31 17.71 -13.57
CA PRO A 186 13.41 16.30 -13.93
C PRO A 186 12.06 15.61 -13.69
N ILE A 187 11.57 14.90 -14.71
CA ILE A 187 10.36 14.08 -14.60
C ILE A 187 10.73 12.81 -13.82
N SER A 188 10.15 12.64 -12.63
CA SER A 188 10.26 11.39 -11.86
C SER A 188 9.45 10.28 -12.51
N TYR A 189 9.90 9.04 -12.38
CA TYR A 189 9.19 7.86 -12.84
C TYR A 189 9.05 6.85 -11.71
N ASP A 190 7.83 6.38 -11.50
CA ASP A 190 7.49 5.49 -10.39
C ASP A 190 6.94 4.15 -10.89
N THR A 191 7.20 3.09 -10.15
CA THR A 191 6.57 1.77 -10.34
C THR A 191 5.72 1.44 -9.13
N PHE A 192 4.43 1.17 -9.35
CA PHE A 192 3.46 0.95 -8.28
C PHE A 192 3.30 -0.53 -7.94
N TYR A 193 3.19 -0.80 -6.66
CA TYR A 193 2.99 -2.12 -6.08
C TYR A 193 1.82 -2.09 -5.09
N LEU A 194 1.11 -3.21 -5.04
CA LEU A 194 0.06 -3.47 -4.08
C LEU A 194 0.51 -4.59 -3.15
N SER A 195 0.51 -4.34 -1.85
CA SER A 195 0.68 -5.39 -0.84
C SER A 195 -0.62 -5.58 -0.07
N ILE A 196 -0.98 -6.84 0.20
CA ILE A 196 -2.14 -7.18 1.04
C ILE A 196 -1.66 -7.84 2.31
N TYR A 197 -2.25 -7.44 3.42
CA TYR A 197 -1.99 -7.97 4.75
C TYR A 197 -3.28 -8.51 5.37
N ASP A 198 -3.16 -9.48 6.26
CA ASP A 198 -4.25 -9.84 7.17
C ASP A 198 -4.46 -8.76 8.25
N ALA A 199 -5.56 -8.85 8.98
CA ALA A 199 -5.87 -7.91 10.08
C ALA A 199 -4.85 -7.92 11.24
N ALA A 200 -3.98 -8.95 11.32
CA ALA A 200 -2.90 -9.02 12.30
C ALA A 200 -1.59 -8.37 11.81
N GLY A 201 -1.57 -7.88 10.55
CA GLY A 201 -0.43 -7.26 9.91
C GLY A 201 0.57 -8.26 9.30
N THR A 202 0.15 -9.49 9.03
CA THR A 202 0.94 -10.48 8.28
C THR A 202 0.81 -10.21 6.78
N LEU A 203 1.93 -10.05 6.08
CA LEU A 203 1.95 -9.88 4.63
C LEU A 203 1.49 -11.17 3.93
N LEU A 204 0.43 -11.09 3.13
CA LEU A 204 -0.14 -12.21 2.38
C LEU A 204 0.38 -12.27 0.94
N CYS A 205 0.48 -11.12 0.28
CA CYS A 205 0.96 -11.03 -1.11
C CYS A 205 1.49 -9.63 -1.44
N THR A 206 2.33 -9.55 -2.47
CA THR A 206 2.74 -8.29 -3.12
C THR A 206 2.68 -8.46 -4.63
N GLN A 207 2.10 -7.50 -5.32
CA GLN A 207 1.92 -7.52 -6.77
C GLN A 207 2.40 -6.21 -7.40
N ASN A 208 3.13 -6.29 -8.51
CA ASN A 208 3.41 -5.14 -9.38
C ASN A 208 2.13 -4.76 -10.14
N ILE A 209 1.71 -3.50 -10.04
CA ILE A 209 0.49 -3.01 -10.65
C ILE A 209 0.77 -2.33 -11.99
N ILE A 210 1.74 -1.42 -12.03
CA ILE A 210 2.12 -0.69 -13.25
C ILE A 210 3.51 -0.10 -13.12
N GLU A 211 4.25 -0.05 -14.22
CA GLU A 211 5.64 0.42 -14.25
C GLU A 211 5.79 1.78 -14.95
N LYS A 212 6.78 2.56 -14.49
CA LYS A 212 7.30 3.76 -15.15
C LYS A 212 6.21 4.82 -15.42
N ILE A 213 5.39 5.07 -14.42
CA ILE A 213 4.43 6.16 -14.44
C ILE A 213 5.16 7.48 -14.15
N PRO A 214 5.07 8.48 -15.03
CA PRO A 214 5.71 9.77 -14.77
C PRO A 214 4.94 10.50 -13.67
N ILE A 215 5.62 11.07 -12.66
CA ILE A 215 5.02 11.87 -11.57
C ILE A 215 3.76 11.17 -11.04
N GLY A 216 3.92 9.91 -10.63
CA GLY A 216 2.80 9.03 -10.37
C GLY A 216 2.19 9.32 -9.00
N GLU A 217 0.85 9.41 -8.96
CA GLU A 217 0.10 9.39 -7.72
C GLU A 217 -0.99 8.32 -7.80
N GLY A 218 -1.41 7.78 -6.67
CA GLY A 218 -2.49 6.80 -6.69
C GLY A 218 -3.19 6.58 -5.35
N TYR A 219 -4.36 5.95 -5.43
CA TYR A 219 -5.12 5.58 -4.26
C TYR A 219 -5.88 4.26 -4.41
N LEU A 220 -6.30 3.73 -3.27
CA LEU A 220 -7.10 2.53 -3.13
C LEU A 220 -8.55 2.89 -2.82
N ASP A 221 -9.48 2.17 -3.44
CA ASP A 221 -10.90 2.23 -3.12
C ASP A 221 -11.48 0.82 -3.08
N TRP A 222 -11.94 0.41 -1.90
CA TRP A 222 -12.60 -0.89 -1.71
C TRP A 222 -14.12 -0.82 -1.84
N GLY A 223 -14.66 0.28 -2.39
CA GLY A 223 -16.09 0.43 -2.66
C GLY A 223 -16.92 0.57 -1.41
N ILE A 224 -16.42 1.27 -0.39
CA ILE A 224 -17.19 1.55 0.83
C ILE A 224 -18.33 2.50 0.45
N ARG A 225 -19.54 1.96 0.33
CA ARG A 225 -20.76 2.77 0.32
C ARG A 225 -20.90 3.43 1.70
N GLY A 226 -20.55 4.72 1.77
CA GLY A 226 -20.98 5.64 2.81
C GLY A 226 -19.97 5.93 3.91
N THR A 227 -19.42 7.15 3.87
CA THR A 227 -19.46 8.08 5.01
C THR A 227 -20.12 9.35 4.52
#